data_AF-A0A533S4V8-F1
#
_entry.id   AF-A0A533S4V8-F1
#
_cell.length_a   1.000
_cell.length_b   1.000
_cell.length_c   1.000
_cell.angle_alpha   90.00
_cell.angle_beta   90.00
_cell.angle_gamma   90.00
#
_symmetry.space_group_name_H-M   'P 1'
#
loop_
_entity.id
_entity.type
_entity.pdbx_description
1 polymer ?
#
loop_
_entity_poly.entity_id
_entity_poly.type
_entity_poly.pdbx_seq_one_letter_code
_entity_poly.pdbx_strand_id
1 'polypeptide(L)'
;MSLDFILVKYQSPPNSLSELEADESFGREQYRALAETLFESIRWQRDRTGNTNKDGVFVELHPSDASLSLWCRGDGDIVALVNAVALAAHRSDVVVIDVQSLELVVPESPLADPAYVEWYRNVLANAGG
;
A
#
# COMPACT_ATOMS: atom_id res chain seq x y z
N MET A 1 16.66 9.87 -2.74
CA MET A 1 15.86 9.11 -3.75
C MET A 1 14.38 9.33 -3.44
N SER A 2 13.47 9.20 -4.41
CA SER A 2 12.01 9.31 -4.20
C SER A 2 11.30 8.14 -4.88
N LEU A 3 10.34 7.52 -4.19
CA LEU A 3 9.51 6.43 -4.71
C LEU A 3 8.08 6.59 -4.19
N ASP A 4 7.10 6.17 -5.00
CA ASP A 4 5.68 6.35 -4.68
C ASP A 4 4.97 5.01 -4.68
N PHE A 5 4.11 4.81 -3.69
CA PHE A 5 3.41 3.55 -3.49
C PHE A 5 1.93 3.79 -3.23
N ILE A 6 1.10 2.81 -3.58
CA ILE A 6 -0.33 2.85 -3.33
C ILE A 6 -0.74 1.61 -2.56
N LEU A 7 -1.45 1.81 -1.45
CA LEU A 7 -2.07 0.76 -0.66
C LEU A 7 -3.54 0.63 -1.03
N VAL A 8 -3.97 -0.59 -1.31
CA VAL A 8 -5.35 -0.88 -1.72
C VAL A 8 -5.90 -2.12 -1.01
N LYS A 9 -7.09 -2.01 -0.41
CA LYS A 9 -7.83 -3.12 0.19
C LYS A 9 -8.26 -4.11 -0.88
N TYR A 10 -8.16 -5.41 -0.60
CA TYR A 10 -8.79 -6.46 -1.39
C TYR A 10 -9.70 -7.30 -0.48
N GLN A 11 -10.94 -7.55 -0.88
CA GLN A 11 -11.86 -8.48 -0.17
C GLN A 11 -11.79 -9.91 -0.72
N SER A 12 -11.25 -10.02 -1.93
CA SER A 12 -10.92 -11.23 -2.66
C SER A 12 -9.99 -10.76 -3.78
N PRO A 13 -9.13 -11.64 -4.32
CA PRO A 13 -8.39 -11.42 -5.56
C PRO A 13 -9.05 -10.43 -6.55
N PRO A 14 -8.75 -9.12 -6.57
CA PRO A 14 -9.34 -8.24 -7.55
C PRO A 14 -8.79 -8.63 -8.92
N ASN A 15 -9.67 -8.83 -9.88
CA ASN A 15 -9.30 -9.16 -11.26
C ASN A 15 -8.96 -7.91 -12.07
N SER A 16 -9.28 -6.71 -11.54
CA SER A 16 -8.99 -5.43 -12.18
C SER A 16 -8.91 -4.28 -11.19
N LEU A 17 -8.31 -3.16 -11.62
CA LEU A 17 -8.25 -1.90 -10.85
C LEU A 17 -9.65 -1.33 -10.57
N SER A 18 -10.60 -1.55 -11.47
CA SER A 18 -12.00 -1.10 -11.30
C SER A 18 -12.77 -1.89 -10.26
N GLU A 19 -12.41 -3.15 -9.99
CA GLU A 19 -12.99 -3.92 -8.87
C GLU A 19 -12.50 -3.41 -7.51
N LEU A 20 -11.27 -2.89 -7.45
CA LEU A 20 -10.74 -2.22 -6.26
C LEU A 20 -11.46 -0.91 -5.95
N GLU A 21 -11.85 -0.16 -6.99
CA GLU A 21 -12.59 1.09 -6.88
C GLU A 21 -14.06 0.90 -6.41
N ALA A 22 -14.58 -0.33 -6.46
CA ALA A 22 -15.97 -0.66 -6.11
C ALA A 22 -16.17 -1.13 -4.65
N ASP A 23 -15.11 -1.29 -3.85
CA ASP A 23 -15.23 -1.64 -2.43
C ASP A 23 -15.63 -0.42 -1.60
N GLU A 24 -16.94 -0.17 -1.48
CA GLU A 24 -17.50 0.94 -0.70
C GLU A 24 -17.33 0.80 0.82
N SER A 25 -16.84 -0.35 1.32
CA SER A 25 -16.72 -0.60 2.77
C SER A 25 -15.40 -0.14 3.37
N PHE A 26 -14.40 0.16 2.53
CA PHE A 26 -13.05 0.54 2.94
C PHE A 26 -12.67 1.91 2.36
N GLY A 27 -13.13 2.97 3.02
CA GLY A 27 -12.94 4.35 2.59
C GLY A 27 -11.79 5.08 3.28
N ARG A 28 -11.79 6.41 3.14
CA ARG A 28 -10.69 7.29 3.59
C ARG A 28 -10.36 7.18 5.06
N GLU A 29 -11.35 7.09 5.94
CA GLU A 29 -11.09 7.01 7.38
C GLU A 29 -10.53 5.63 7.77
N GLN A 30 -10.87 4.57 7.04
CA GLN A 30 -10.26 3.25 7.19
C GLN A 30 -8.81 3.25 6.73
N TYR A 31 -8.50 3.88 5.59
CA TYR A 31 -7.12 4.08 5.12
C TYR A 31 -6.30 4.96 6.07
N ARG A 32 -6.93 5.96 6.67
CA ARG A 32 -6.31 6.79 7.71
C ARG A 32 -5.97 5.97 8.95
N ALA A 33 -6.92 5.17 9.45
CA ALA A 33 -6.70 4.29 10.59
C ALA A 33 -5.63 3.24 10.29
N LEU A 34 -5.63 2.67 9.08
CA LEU A 34 -4.56 1.79 8.60
C LEU A 34 -3.20 2.49 8.63
N ALA A 35 -3.10 3.74 8.17
CA ALA A 35 -1.85 4.47 8.23
C ALA A 35 -1.35 4.60 9.69
N GLU A 36 -2.25 4.86 10.64
CA GLU A 36 -1.91 4.96 12.07
C GLU A 36 -1.46 3.62 12.68
N THR A 37 -1.86 2.47 12.11
CA THR A 37 -1.31 1.16 12.53
C THR A 37 0.03 0.86 11.88
N LEU A 38 0.28 1.37 10.67
CA LEU A 38 1.53 1.18 9.93
C LEU A 38 2.66 2.11 10.41
N PHE A 39 2.30 3.30 10.91
CA PHE A 39 3.23 4.33 11.33
C PHE A 39 2.85 4.92 12.69
N GLU A 40 3.75 4.82 13.67
CA GLU A 40 3.47 5.19 15.07
C GLU A 40 3.38 6.71 15.34
N SER A 41 3.80 7.57 14.42
CA SER A 41 3.93 9.01 14.65
C SER A 41 3.55 9.85 13.43
N ILE A 42 2.29 9.73 13.00
CA ILE A 42 1.76 10.54 11.90
C ILE A 42 1.31 11.91 12.41
N ARG A 43 1.74 12.97 11.73
CA ARG A 43 1.24 14.33 11.90
C ARG A 43 0.24 14.66 10.80
N TRP A 44 -1.04 14.47 11.10
CA TRP A 44 -2.13 14.84 10.19
C TRP A 44 -2.25 16.36 10.04
N GLN A 45 -2.39 16.79 8.79
CA GLN A 45 -2.61 18.17 8.38
C GLN A 45 -4.11 18.47 8.24
N ARG A 46 -4.45 19.75 8.05
CA ARG A 46 -5.86 20.19 7.89
C ARG A 46 -6.53 19.65 6.63
N ASP A 47 -5.76 19.42 5.58
CA ASP A 47 -6.21 18.83 4.31
C ASP A 47 -6.31 17.30 4.36
N ARG A 48 -6.11 16.71 5.55
CA ARG A 48 -6.12 15.26 5.81
C ARG A 48 -4.94 14.48 5.20
N THR A 49 -3.91 15.16 4.71
CA THR A 49 -2.62 14.53 4.45
C THR A 49 -1.89 14.23 5.76
N GLY A 50 -1.11 13.15 5.79
CA GLY A 50 -0.32 12.74 6.94
C GLY A 50 1.16 12.81 6.64
N ASN A 51 1.96 13.20 7.62
CA ASN A 51 3.42 13.18 7.47
C ASN A 51 4.05 12.37 8.59
N THR A 52 5.01 11.51 8.26
CA THR A 52 5.81 10.80 9.24
C THR A 52 7.26 10.67 8.78
N ASN A 53 8.15 10.35 9.72
CA ASN A 53 9.54 10.05 9.44
C ASN A 53 9.88 8.73 10.13
N LYS A 54 10.49 7.82 9.39
CA LYS A 54 10.97 6.54 9.90
C LYS A 54 12.33 6.24 9.30
N ASP A 55 13.33 6.07 10.16
CA ASP A 55 14.69 5.63 9.80
C ASP A 55 15.33 6.43 8.64
N GLY A 56 15.13 7.75 8.63
CA GLY A 56 15.68 8.64 7.59
C GLY A 56 14.85 8.70 6.30
N VAL A 57 13.69 8.05 6.27
CA VAL A 57 12.68 8.18 5.20
C VAL A 57 11.53 9.06 5.68
N PHE A 58 11.31 10.16 4.98
CA PHE A 58 10.11 10.97 5.10
C PHE A 58 9.00 10.35 4.23
N VAL A 59 7.81 10.20 4.81
CA VAL A 59 6.63 9.67 4.11
C VAL A 59 5.48 10.67 4.21
N GLU A 60 4.98 11.09 3.05
CA GLU A 60 3.71 11.81 2.93
C GLU A 60 2.60 10.80 2.62
N LEU A 61 1.47 10.91 3.31
CA LEU A 61 0.36 9.97 3.31
C LEU A 61 -0.89 10.67 2.79
N HIS A 62 -1.50 10.11 1.75
CA HIS A 62 -2.71 10.65 1.14
C HIS A 62 -3.81 9.59 1.15
N PRO A 63 -4.59 9.48 2.23
CA PRO A 63 -5.77 8.62 2.25
C PRO A 63 -6.86 9.21 1.35
N SER A 64 -7.52 8.34 0.59
CA SER A 64 -8.67 8.62 -0.26
C SER A 64 -9.75 7.57 -0.04
N ASP A 65 -10.89 7.71 -0.71
CA ASP A 65 -11.98 6.74 -0.57
C ASP A 65 -11.69 5.39 -1.26
N ALA A 66 -10.65 5.31 -2.10
CA ALA A 66 -10.27 4.10 -2.82
C ALA A 66 -8.88 3.55 -2.42
N SER A 67 -7.99 4.37 -1.89
CA SER A 67 -6.59 3.98 -1.62
C SER A 67 -5.88 4.86 -0.58
N LEU A 68 -4.71 4.41 -0.14
CA LEU A 68 -3.74 5.22 0.60
C LEU A 68 -2.45 5.36 -0.21
N SER A 69 -2.13 6.56 -0.68
CA SER A 69 -0.86 6.82 -1.37
C SER A 69 0.23 7.20 -0.38
N LEU A 70 1.45 6.70 -0.62
CA LEU A 70 2.67 6.95 0.14
C LEU A 70 3.68 7.60 -0.80
N TRP A 71 4.11 8.82 -0.50
CA TRP A 71 5.22 9.47 -1.20
C TRP A 71 6.45 9.45 -0.31
N CYS A 72 7.40 8.57 -0.64
CA CYS A 72 8.56 8.28 0.17
C CYS A 72 9.78 9.00 -0.38
N ARG A 73 10.49 9.74 0.47
CA ARG A 73 11.73 10.45 0.09
C ARG A 73 12.75 10.49 1.22
N GLY A 74 14.02 10.63 0.85
CA GLY A 74 15.12 10.78 1.80
C GLY A 74 16.32 9.91 1.44
N ASP A 75 17.18 9.75 2.43
CA ASP A 75 18.45 9.00 2.33
C ASP A 75 18.39 7.65 3.06
N GLY A 76 17.30 7.36 3.76
CA GLY A 76 17.03 6.04 4.35
C GLY A 76 16.63 4.99 3.31
N ASP A 77 16.51 3.75 3.77
CA ASP A 77 16.15 2.61 2.91
C ASP A 77 14.63 2.54 2.67
N ILE A 78 14.19 3.16 1.57
CA ILE A 78 12.78 3.21 1.18
C ILE A 78 12.23 1.81 0.85
N VAL A 79 13.06 0.93 0.27
CA VAL A 79 12.63 -0.41 -0.14
C VAL A 79 12.39 -1.27 1.09
N ALA A 80 13.31 -1.24 2.07
CA ALA A 80 13.13 -1.95 3.34
C ALA A 80 11.89 -1.45 4.11
N LEU A 81 11.66 -0.12 4.12
CA LEU A 81 10.47 0.46 4.73
C LEU A 81 9.19 -0.07 4.09
N VAL A 82 9.11 -0.04 2.75
CA VAL A 82 7.93 -0.48 2.02
C VAL A 82 7.69 -1.97 2.13
N ASN A 83 8.74 -2.80 2.15
CA ASN A 83 8.60 -4.23 2.41
C ASN A 83 7.97 -4.49 3.79
N ALA A 84 8.37 -3.75 4.82
CA ALA A 84 7.76 -3.86 6.14
C ALA A 84 6.29 -3.38 6.15
N VAL A 85 5.98 -2.30 5.41
CA VAL A 85 4.61 -1.82 5.24
C VAL A 85 3.74 -2.86 4.52
N ALA A 86 4.22 -3.43 3.43
CA ALA A 86 3.50 -4.46 2.66
C ALA A 86 3.19 -5.68 3.53
N LEU A 87 4.15 -6.14 4.33
CA LEU A 87 3.95 -7.25 5.26
C LEU A 87 2.89 -6.93 6.33
N ALA A 88 2.89 -5.71 6.88
CA ALA A 88 1.91 -5.30 7.88
C ALA A 88 0.51 -5.10 7.28
N ALA A 89 0.42 -4.44 6.13
CA ALA A 89 -0.81 -4.15 5.41
C ALA A 89 -1.54 -5.43 4.95
N HIS A 90 -0.78 -6.46 4.56
CA HIS A 90 -1.35 -7.75 4.16
C HIS A 90 -2.23 -8.39 5.23
N ARG A 91 -1.95 -8.18 6.53
CA ARG A 91 -2.79 -8.67 7.64
C ARG A 91 -4.16 -8.00 7.73
N SER A 92 -4.35 -6.91 7.00
CA SER A 92 -5.63 -6.21 6.84
C SER A 92 -6.20 -6.42 5.44
N ASP A 93 -5.73 -7.44 4.72
CA ASP A 93 -5.94 -7.70 3.30
C ASP A 93 -5.82 -6.41 2.47
N VAL A 94 -4.68 -5.73 2.62
CA VAL A 94 -4.27 -4.58 1.82
C VAL A 94 -2.97 -4.93 1.12
N VAL A 95 -2.91 -4.65 -0.18
CA VAL A 95 -1.69 -4.81 -0.98
C VAL A 95 -0.99 -3.47 -1.19
N VAL A 96 0.31 -3.51 -1.49
CA VAL A 96 1.12 -2.34 -1.85
C VAL A 96 1.54 -2.47 -3.30
N ILE A 97 1.34 -1.40 -4.08
CA ILE A 97 1.75 -1.28 -5.48
C ILE A 97 2.86 -0.24 -5.56
N ASP A 98 3.97 -0.60 -6.23
CA ASP A 98 4.99 0.35 -6.67
C ASP A 98 4.47 1.04 -7.93
N VAL A 99 4.32 2.36 -7.86
CA VAL A 99 3.73 3.17 -8.94
C VAL A 99 4.69 3.28 -10.13
N GLN A 100 5.99 3.23 -9.91
CA GLN A 100 6.99 3.38 -10.98
C GLN A 100 7.08 2.12 -11.84
N SER A 101 7.07 0.94 -11.22
CA SER A 101 7.11 -0.34 -11.93
C SER A 101 5.72 -0.86 -12.32
N LEU A 102 4.66 -0.33 -11.69
CA LEU A 102 3.29 -0.87 -11.75
C LEU A 102 3.21 -2.32 -11.24
N GLU A 103 4.16 -2.71 -10.40
CA GLU A 103 4.25 -4.05 -9.82
C GLU A 103 3.75 -4.05 -8.37
N LEU A 104 3.19 -5.18 -7.94
CA LEU A 104 2.95 -5.41 -6.53
C LEU A 104 4.28 -5.53 -5.81
N VAL A 105 4.40 -4.80 -4.70
CA VAL A 105 5.50 -5.02 -3.77
C VAL A 105 5.20 -6.32 -3.04
N VAL A 106 5.80 -7.40 -3.54
CA VAL A 106 5.81 -8.69 -2.85
C VAL A 106 6.82 -8.57 -1.72
N PRO A 107 6.40 -8.60 -0.45
CA PRO A 107 7.33 -8.51 0.65
C PRO A 107 8.33 -9.67 0.54
N GLU A 108 9.64 -9.38 0.65
CA GLU A 108 10.70 -10.41 0.57
C GLU A 108 10.57 -11.51 1.67
N SER A 109 9.65 -11.33 2.63
CA SER A 109 9.07 -12.40 3.44
C SER A 109 7.64 -12.02 3.86
N PRO A 110 6.65 -12.88 3.60
CA PRO A 110 6.33 -13.93 4.55
C PRO A 110 6.59 -15.28 3.89
N LEU A 111 6.90 -16.35 4.62
CA LEU A 111 6.82 -17.66 4.00
C LEU A 111 5.36 -17.94 3.56
N ALA A 112 5.15 -17.82 2.25
CA ALA A 112 4.16 -18.49 1.41
C ALA A 112 2.69 -18.41 1.86
N ASP A 113 1.99 -17.32 1.52
CA ASP A 113 0.56 -17.46 1.21
C ASP A 113 0.43 -17.82 -0.28
N PRO A 114 0.13 -19.09 -0.62
CA PRO A 114 -0.06 -19.51 -2.00
C PRO A 114 -1.23 -18.77 -2.65
N ALA A 115 -2.25 -18.35 -1.88
CA ALA A 115 -3.38 -17.61 -2.41
C ALA A 115 -2.98 -16.21 -2.88
N TYR A 116 -2.06 -15.55 -2.17
CA TYR A 116 -1.52 -14.25 -2.59
C TYR A 116 -0.70 -14.36 -3.88
N VAL A 117 0.21 -15.35 -3.95
CA VAL A 117 1.06 -15.57 -5.13
C VAL A 117 0.23 -16.02 -6.35
N GLU A 118 -0.76 -16.90 -6.14
CA GLU A 118 -1.65 -17.39 -7.19
C GLU A 118 -2.58 -16.29 -7.70
N TRP A 119 -3.14 -15.47 -6.80
CA TRP A 119 -3.89 -14.29 -7.20
C TRP A 119 -3.05 -13.33 -8.05
N TYR A 120 -1.84 -12.99 -7.61
CA TYR A 120 -0.97 -12.09 -8.35
C TYR A 120 -0.69 -12.57 -9.77
N ARG A 121 -0.40 -13.88 -9.93
CA ARG A 121 -0.23 -14.49 -11.26
C ARG A 121 -1.48 -14.31 -12.12
N ASN A 122 -2.67 -14.42 -11.55
CA ASN A 122 -3.91 -14.21 -12.27
C ASN A 122 -4.13 -12.73 -12.65
N VAL A 123 -3.74 -11.76 -11.82
CA VAL A 123 -3.81 -10.34 -12.17
C VAL A 123 -2.92 -10.02 -13.36
N LEU A 124 -1.66 -10.44 -13.33
CA LEU A 124 -0.73 -10.21 -14.44
C LEU A 124 -1.17 -10.87 -15.75
N ALA A 125 -1.71 -12.08 -15.66
CA ALA A 125 -2.22 -12.79 -16.83
C ALA A 125 -3.42 -12.08 -17.48
N ASN A 126 -4.25 -11.39 -16.69
CA ASN A 126 -5.46 -10.70 -17.16
C ASN A 126 -5.24 -9.21 -17.48
N ALA A 127 -4.17 -8.58 -17.01
CA ALA A 127 -3.83 -7.19 -17.32
C ALA A 127 -3.14 -6.99 -18.69
N GLY A 128 -2.75 -8.08 -19.36
CA GLY A 128 -2.08 -8.07 -20.66
C GLY A 128 -2.99 -8.25 -21.89
N GLY A 129 -4.31 -8.05 -21.74
CA GLY A 129 -5.32 -8.21 -22.79
C GLY A 129 -5.85 -6.89 -23.33
#